data_AF-M5S2I8-F1
#
_entry.id   AF-M5S2I8-F1
#
_cell.length_a   1.000
_cell.length_b   1.000
_cell.length_c   1.000
_cell.angle_alpha   90.00
_cell.angle_beta   90.00
_cell.angle_gamma   90.00
#
_symmetry.space_group_name_H-M   'P 1'
#
loop_
_entity.id
_entity.type
_entity.pdbx_description
1 polymer ?
#
loop_
_entity_poly.entity_id
_entity_poly.type
_entity_poly.pdbx_seq_one_letter_code
_entity_poly.pdbx_strand_id
1 'polypeptide(L)'
;MSLETIQLHALANRIEPFCSQAKMLAMITLLILVCSGCVRRRMTVRTSPPGATVSIDNQLIGTSPASTDFIYYGTREVRVEREGYRTEVVLRRMKPPWYQLPVLDFVSETLWPGEIRDERIIDIELVPQVIEPSEDVLNRAEALRNQSRSGIIPAG
;
A
#
# COMPACT_ATOMS: atom_id res chain seq x y z
N MET A 1 30.02 0.87 69.01
CA MET A 1 29.61 0.60 67.62
C MET A 1 28.65 1.71 67.22
N SER A 2 29.14 2.74 66.53
CA SER A 2 28.42 4.02 66.41
C SER A 2 27.25 3.93 65.42
N LEU A 3 26.11 4.54 65.78
CA LEU A 3 24.91 4.63 64.95
C LEU A 3 25.17 5.34 63.60
N GLU A 4 26.23 6.14 63.50
CA GLU A 4 26.61 6.85 62.27
C GLU A 4 27.15 5.92 61.17
N THR A 5 27.83 4.82 61.50
CA THR A 5 28.35 3.87 60.50
C THR A 5 27.23 3.06 59.84
N ILE A 6 26.14 2.79 60.56
CA ILE A 6 24.95 2.10 60.06
C ILE A 6 24.14 3.02 59.14
N GLN A 7 23.99 4.31 59.49
CA GLN A 7 23.30 5.30 58.65
C GLN A 7 24.02 5.55 57.32
N LEU A 8 25.35 5.62 57.32
CA LEU A 8 26.15 5.79 56.09
C LEU A 8 26.08 4.57 55.15
N HIS A 9 26.11 3.34 55.68
CA HIS A 9 25.92 2.14 54.85
C HIS A 9 24.49 2.01 54.30
N ALA A 10 23.47 2.40 55.07
CA ALA A 10 22.07 2.33 54.64
C ALA A 10 21.70 3.36 53.55
N LEU A 11 22.37 4.52 53.53
CA LEU A 11 22.21 5.52 52.46
C LEU A 11 22.93 5.12 51.17
N ALA A 12 24.14 4.54 51.25
CA ALA A 12 24.88 4.08 50.08
C ALA A 12 24.13 2.96 49.32
N ASN A 13 23.56 2.00 50.04
CA ASN A 13 22.84 0.85 49.44
C ASN A 13 21.50 1.24 48.78
N ARG A 14 20.97 2.44 49.05
CA ARG A 14 19.74 2.95 48.43
C ARG A 14 19.99 3.70 47.11
N ILE A 15 21.24 4.06 46.82
CA ILE A 15 21.67 4.83 45.62
C ILE A 15 22.16 3.91 44.49
N GLU A 16 22.77 2.77 44.83
CA GLU A 16 23.19 1.70 43.91
C GLU A 16 22.11 1.20 42.91
N PRO A 17 20.84 0.97 43.30
CA PRO A 17 19.84 0.48 42.36
C PRO A 17 19.48 1.52 41.29
N PHE A 18 19.53 2.82 41.60
CA PHE A 18 19.19 3.87 40.64
C PHE A 18 20.24 4.01 39.51
N CYS A 19 21.52 3.78 39.82
CA CYS A 19 22.61 3.88 38.84
C CYS A 19 22.66 2.67 37.89
N SER A 20 22.34 1.46 38.38
CA SER A 20 22.28 0.24 37.55
C SER A 20 21.05 0.22 36.64
N GLN A 21 19.90 0.65 37.15
CA GLN A 21 18.67 0.77 36.35
C GLN A 21 18.81 1.82 35.25
N ALA A 22 19.49 2.94 35.50
CA ALA A 22 19.77 3.97 34.49
C ALA A 22 20.69 3.45 33.36
N LYS A 23 21.72 2.65 33.69
CA LYS A 23 22.61 2.04 32.69
C LYS A 23 21.90 0.98 31.83
N MET A 24 21.02 0.19 32.44
CA MET A 24 20.21 -0.81 31.73
C MET A 24 19.18 -0.16 30.80
N LEU A 25 18.48 0.89 31.26
CA LEU A 25 17.58 1.69 30.42
C LEU A 25 18.30 2.35 29.25
N ALA A 26 19.51 2.89 29.47
CA ALA A 26 20.34 3.49 28.43
C ALA A 26 20.82 2.45 27.39
N MET A 27 21.16 1.24 27.82
CA MET A 27 21.58 0.16 26.91
C MET A 27 20.41 -0.37 26.07
N ILE A 28 19.21 -0.49 26.67
CA ILE A 28 18.00 -0.90 25.95
C ILE A 28 17.57 0.17 24.94
N THR A 29 17.62 1.46 25.31
CA THR A 29 17.31 2.55 24.38
C THR A 29 18.32 2.63 23.23
N LEU A 30 19.61 2.42 23.50
CA LEU A 30 20.65 2.35 22.47
C LEU A 30 20.44 1.15 21.53
N LEU A 31 20.06 -0.03 22.07
CA LEU A 31 19.77 -1.23 21.28
C LEU A 31 18.55 -1.03 20.37
N ILE A 32 17.48 -0.40 20.87
CA ILE A 32 16.29 -0.05 20.07
C ILE A 32 16.66 0.92 18.94
N LEU A 33 17.57 1.87 19.20
CA LEU A 33 18.01 2.84 18.20
C LEU A 33 18.81 2.21 17.04
N VAL A 34 19.59 1.17 17.32
CA VAL A 34 20.40 0.46 16.31
C VAL A 34 19.58 -0.58 15.53
N CYS A 35 18.47 -1.06 16.10
CA CYS A 35 17.60 -2.08 15.50
C CYS A 35 16.39 -1.53 14.74
N SER A 36 16.38 -0.24 14.35
CA SER A 36 15.27 0.33 13.58
C SER A 36 15.10 -0.44 12.26
N GLY A 37 14.04 -1.23 12.17
CA GLY A 37 13.65 -1.93 10.96
C GLY A 37 13.21 -0.96 9.87
N CYS A 38 13.33 -1.40 8.61
CA CYS A 38 12.76 -0.69 7.48
C CYS A 38 11.96 -1.69 6.64
N VAL A 39 10.65 -1.49 6.57
CA VAL A 39 9.77 -2.24 5.68
C VAL A 39 9.57 -1.41 4.41
N ARG A 40 9.96 -1.97 3.27
CA ARG A 40 9.75 -1.35 1.96
C ARG A 40 8.69 -2.12 1.20
N ARG A 41 7.70 -1.36 0.71
CA ARG A 41 6.54 -1.88 -0.01
C ARG A 41 6.51 -1.22 -1.37
N ARG A 42 6.56 -2.02 -2.43
CA ARG A 42 6.63 -1.55 -3.81
C ARG A 42 5.59 -2.26 -4.67
N MET A 43 4.88 -1.47 -5.46
CA MET A 43 3.91 -1.95 -6.44
C MET A 43 4.36 -1.55 -7.83
N THR A 44 4.44 -2.54 -8.73
CA THR A 44 4.82 -2.35 -10.13
C THR A 44 3.62 -2.70 -11.01
N VAL A 45 3.15 -1.73 -11.79
CA VAL A 45 2.09 -1.92 -12.77
C VAL A 45 2.73 -2.12 -14.14
N ARG A 46 2.42 -3.26 -14.76
CA ARG A 46 2.84 -3.63 -16.10
C ARG A 46 1.61 -3.72 -16.99
N THR A 47 1.73 -3.21 -18.21
CA THR A 47 0.63 -3.25 -19.16
C THR A 47 1.08 -3.95 -20.43
N SER A 48 0.16 -4.69 -21.03
CA SER A 48 0.33 -5.26 -22.37
C SER A 48 -0.70 -4.61 -23.29
N PRO A 49 -0.29 -3.80 -24.28
CA PRO A 49 1.08 -3.40 -24.62
C PRO A 49 1.69 -2.34 -23.66
N PRO A 50 3.02 -2.17 -23.64
CA PRO A 50 3.69 -1.17 -22.80
C PRO A 50 3.44 0.26 -23.29
N GLY A 51 3.76 1.26 -22.47
CA GLY A 51 3.62 2.67 -22.85
C GLY A 51 2.27 3.30 -22.47
N ALA A 52 1.45 2.61 -21.69
CA ALA A 52 0.22 3.16 -21.13
C ALA A 52 0.48 4.05 -19.92
N THR A 53 -0.30 5.11 -19.77
CA THR A 53 -0.29 6.01 -18.61
C THR A 53 -0.99 5.33 -17.44
N VAL A 54 -0.31 5.25 -16.29
CA VAL A 54 -0.79 4.60 -15.07
C VAL A 54 -1.08 5.65 -14.01
N SER A 55 -2.28 5.57 -13.45
CA SER A 55 -2.70 6.31 -12.27
C SER A 55 -3.19 5.36 -11.18
N ILE A 56 -2.87 5.67 -9.93
CA ILE A 56 -3.26 4.88 -8.76
C ILE A 56 -4.01 5.82 -7.82
N ASP A 57 -5.24 5.45 -7.43
CA ASP A 57 -6.11 6.26 -6.58
C ASP A 57 -6.21 7.72 -7.06
N ASN A 58 -6.43 7.90 -8.36
CA ASN A 58 -6.47 9.20 -9.04
C ASN A 58 -5.16 10.00 -9.05
N GLN A 59 -4.05 9.45 -8.56
CA GLN A 59 -2.72 10.06 -8.65
C GLN A 59 -1.95 9.52 -9.86
N LEU A 60 -1.48 10.43 -10.73
CA LEU A 60 -0.64 10.08 -11.87
C LEU A 60 0.75 9.62 -11.38
N ILE A 61 1.17 8.42 -11.81
CA ILE A 61 2.46 7.84 -11.46
C ILE A 61 3.44 7.99 -12.62
N GLY A 62 2.98 7.73 -13.85
CA GLY A 62 3.79 7.81 -15.05
C GLY A 62 3.43 6.73 -16.07
N THR A 63 4.37 6.38 -16.93
CA THR A 63 4.17 5.41 -18.01
C THR A 63 4.60 4.00 -17.60
N SER A 64 3.83 3.00 -18.01
CA SER A 64 4.10 1.58 -17.79
C SER A 64 5.36 1.08 -18.52
N PRO A 65 6.19 0.23 -17.89
CA PRO A 65 6.06 -0.29 -16.53
C PRO A 65 6.39 0.78 -15.47
N ALA A 66 5.44 1.06 -14.59
CA ALA A 66 5.55 2.09 -13.55
C ALA A 66 5.64 1.42 -12.18
N SER A 67 6.59 1.84 -11.35
CA SER A 67 6.72 1.36 -9.97
C SER A 67 6.51 2.50 -8.99
N THR A 68 5.70 2.26 -7.96
CA THR A 68 5.46 3.21 -6.88
C THR A 68 5.50 2.50 -5.53
N ASP A 69 5.92 3.22 -4.51
CA ASP A 69 5.93 2.71 -3.14
C ASP A 69 4.57 3.00 -2.47
N PHE A 70 4.09 2.12 -1.59
CA PHE A 70 2.81 2.29 -0.91
C PHE A 70 2.91 2.01 0.60
N ILE A 71 2.09 2.68 1.41
CA ILE A 71 2.15 2.55 2.88
C ILE A 71 1.09 1.56 3.38
N TYR A 72 -0.16 1.74 2.95
CA TYR A 72 -1.30 1.01 3.50
C TYR A 72 -1.83 -0.09 2.57
N TYR A 73 -2.12 -1.26 3.14
CA TYR A 73 -2.83 -2.36 2.47
C TYR A 73 -4.31 -2.04 2.36
N GLY A 74 -4.91 -2.49 1.28
CA GLY A 74 -6.31 -2.22 0.98
C GLY A 74 -6.65 -2.51 -0.47
N THR A 75 -7.83 -2.05 -0.87
CA THR A 75 -8.22 -2.01 -2.29
C THR A 75 -7.74 -0.68 -2.86
N ARG A 76 -7.00 -0.74 -3.96
CA ARG A 76 -6.49 0.41 -4.70
C ARG A 76 -7.12 0.43 -6.09
N GLU A 77 -7.49 1.61 -6.56
CA GLU A 77 -7.96 1.79 -7.93
C GLU A 77 -6.75 2.02 -8.83
N VAL A 78 -6.49 1.10 -9.76
CA VAL A 78 -5.46 1.25 -10.79
C VAL A 78 -6.17 1.59 -12.09
N ARG A 79 -5.96 2.81 -12.58
CA ARG A 79 -6.50 3.28 -13.85
C ARG A 79 -5.38 3.38 -14.87
N VAL A 80 -5.59 2.72 -16.00
CA VAL A 80 -4.63 2.66 -17.09
C VAL A 80 -5.26 3.23 -18.35
N GLU A 81 -4.53 4.14 -18.99
CA GLU A 81 -4.98 4.85 -20.19
C GLU A 81 -3.93 4.74 -21.28
N ARG A 82 -4.36 4.43 -22.50
CA ARG A 82 -3.48 4.38 -23.68
C ARG A 82 -4.24 4.76 -24.93
N GLU A 83 -3.61 5.53 -25.81
CA GLU A 83 -4.22 5.90 -27.10
C GLU A 83 -4.57 4.66 -27.94
N GLY A 84 -5.80 4.64 -28.47
CA GLY A 84 -6.35 3.54 -29.26
C GLY A 84 -6.85 2.34 -28.43
N TYR A 85 -6.82 2.43 -27.10
CA TYR A 85 -7.23 1.38 -26.18
C TYR A 85 -8.28 1.88 -25.20
N ARG A 86 -9.11 0.96 -24.73
CA ARG A 86 -10.10 1.28 -23.71
C ARG A 86 -9.38 1.64 -22.40
N THR A 87 -9.85 2.69 -21.73
CA THR A 87 -9.45 3.00 -20.36
C THR A 87 -9.92 1.88 -19.45
N GLU A 88 -8.97 1.19 -18.82
CA GLU A 88 -9.27 0.10 -17.90
C GLU A 88 -9.09 0.58 -16.46
N VAL A 89 -10.12 0.37 -15.64
CA VAL A 89 -10.12 0.68 -14.20
C VAL A 89 -10.21 -0.62 -13.42
N VAL A 90 -9.11 -1.00 -12.79
CA VAL A 90 -8.99 -2.28 -12.07
C VAL A 90 -8.87 -2.01 -10.57
N LEU A 91 -9.81 -2.55 -9.80
CA LEU A 91 -9.76 -2.53 -8.35
C LEU A 91 -8.91 -3.70 -7.84
N ARG A 92 -7.67 -3.42 -7.43
CA ARG A 92 -6.77 -4.45 -6.90
C ARG A 92 -6.76 -4.45 -5.39
N ARG A 93 -7.18 -5.56 -4.78
CA ARG A 93 -7.10 -5.77 -3.33
C ARG A 93 -5.76 -6.38 -2.93
N MET A 94 -4.96 -5.61 -2.20
CA MET A 94 -3.71 -6.04 -1.60
C MET A 94 -4.00 -6.49 -0.16
N LYS A 95 -3.83 -7.78 0.14
CA LYS A 95 -4.05 -8.31 1.49
C LYS A 95 -2.78 -8.13 2.34
N PRO A 96 -2.88 -7.57 3.56
CA PRO A 96 -1.74 -7.46 4.44
C PRO A 96 -1.26 -8.86 4.85
N PRO A 97 0.05 -9.08 4.91
CA PRO A 97 0.60 -10.27 5.55
C PRO A 97 0.37 -10.21 7.06
N TRP A 98 0.47 -11.35 7.74
CA TRP A 98 0.15 -11.49 9.16
C TRP A 98 0.95 -10.55 10.07
N TYR A 99 2.19 -10.22 9.70
CA TYR A 99 3.08 -9.34 10.47
C TYR A 99 2.73 -7.86 10.36
N GLN A 100 1.80 -7.48 9.47
CA GLN A 100 1.36 -6.09 9.25
C GLN A 100 -0.06 -5.83 9.72
N LEU A 101 -0.59 -6.73 10.57
CA LEU A 101 -1.83 -6.45 11.28
C LEU A 101 -1.58 -5.34 12.31
N PRO A 102 -2.61 -4.53 12.63
CA PRO A 102 -2.52 -3.55 13.70
C PRO A 102 -1.95 -4.18 14.98
N VAL A 103 -1.13 -3.43 15.73
CA VAL A 103 -0.32 -3.89 16.88
C VAL A 103 0.94 -4.67 16.50
N LEU A 104 0.85 -5.67 15.61
CA LEU A 104 2.03 -6.44 15.16
C LEU A 104 2.93 -5.65 14.22
N ASP A 105 2.34 -4.78 13.39
CA ASP A 105 3.03 -3.94 12.42
C ASP A 105 4.14 -3.10 13.09
N PHE A 106 3.85 -2.49 14.25
CA PHE A 106 4.83 -1.71 15.02
C PHE A 106 6.07 -2.53 15.40
N VAL A 107 5.89 -3.78 15.81
CA VAL A 107 7.02 -4.67 16.15
C VAL A 107 7.81 -5.02 14.90
N SER A 108 7.12 -5.33 13.81
CA SER A 108 7.75 -5.72 12.55
C SER A 108 8.48 -4.57 11.84
N GLU A 109 8.01 -3.32 12.00
CA GLU A 109 8.63 -2.14 11.42
C GLU A 109 9.71 -1.56 12.33
N THR A 110 9.50 -1.54 13.66
CA THR A 110 10.39 -0.80 14.59
C THR A 110 11.44 -1.70 15.24
N LEU A 111 11.08 -2.95 15.57
CA LEU A 111 11.92 -3.84 16.39
C LEU A 111 12.62 -4.93 15.59
N TRP A 112 12.28 -5.11 14.31
CA TRP A 112 12.88 -6.12 13.45
C TRP A 112 14.11 -5.55 12.73
N PRO A 113 15.33 -6.04 13.00
CA PRO A 113 16.56 -5.46 12.44
C PRO A 113 16.79 -5.78 10.95
N GLY A 114 15.95 -6.61 10.33
CA GLY A 114 16.06 -6.97 8.91
C GLY A 114 15.25 -6.08 7.97
N GLU A 115 15.72 -5.92 6.73
CA GLU A 115 14.93 -5.26 5.67
C GLU A 115 13.87 -6.23 5.14
N ILE A 116 12.60 -5.86 5.26
CA ILE A 116 11.49 -6.63 4.68
C ILE A 116 11.05 -5.93 3.40
N ARG A 117 11.16 -6.63 2.26
CA ARG A 117 10.72 -6.13 0.95
C ARG A 117 9.45 -6.84 0.52
N ASP A 118 8.37 -6.08 0.34
CA ASP A 118 7.13 -6.56 -0.25
C ASP A 118 6.98 -5.96 -1.66
N GLU A 119 7.28 -6.75 -2.68
CA GLU A 119 7.15 -6.35 -4.08
C GLU A 119 5.92 -7.02 -4.72
N ARG A 120 5.06 -6.23 -5.36
CA ARG A 120 3.84 -6.70 -6.01
C ARG A 120 3.80 -6.27 -7.45
N ILE A 121 3.66 -7.22 -8.35
CA ILE A 121 3.49 -6.96 -9.78
C ILE A 121 2.01 -7.12 -10.14
N ILE A 122 1.47 -6.15 -10.87
CA ILE A 122 0.11 -6.17 -11.42
C ILE A 122 0.24 -6.10 -12.93
N ASP A 123 -0.16 -7.16 -13.61
CA ASP A 123 -0.21 -7.24 -15.06
C ASP A 123 -1.63 -6.91 -15.54
N ILE A 124 -1.74 -5.95 -16.45
CA ILE A 124 -3.01 -5.48 -17.02
C ILE A 124 -2.93 -5.63 -18.55
N GLU A 125 -3.86 -6.38 -19.11
CA GLU A 125 -4.01 -6.51 -20.56
C GLU A 125 -5.02 -5.47 -21.06
N LEU A 126 -4.59 -4.64 -22.01
CA LEU A 126 -5.43 -3.57 -22.54
C LEU A 126 -6.22 -4.07 -23.73
N VAL A 127 -7.52 -3.78 -23.72
CA VAL A 127 -8.41 -4.10 -24.83
C VAL A 127 -8.41 -2.93 -25.83
N PRO A 128 -8.22 -3.18 -27.14
CA PRO A 128 -8.29 -2.12 -28.14
C PRO A 128 -9.67 -1.45 -28.13
N GLN A 129 -9.68 -0.14 -28.28
CA GLN A 129 -10.92 0.62 -28.33
C GLN A 129 -11.54 0.42 -29.72
N VAL A 130 -12.68 -0.26 -29.77
CA VAL A 130 -13.51 -0.27 -30.98
C VAL A 130 -14.20 1.09 -31.06
N ILE A 131 -13.68 1.96 -31.93
CA ILE A 131 -14.35 3.21 -32.29
C ILE A 131 -15.47 2.81 -33.24
N GLU A 132 -16.71 2.71 -32.73
CA GLU A 132 -17.87 2.42 -33.57
C GLU A 132 -18.02 3.53 -34.62
N PRO A 133 -18.10 3.21 -35.93
CA PRO A 133 -18.39 4.18 -36.97
C PRO A 133 -19.67 4.95 -36.66
N SER A 134 -19.72 6.24 -37.01
CA SER A 134 -20.88 7.11 -36.77
C SER A 134 -22.17 6.55 -37.38
N GLU A 135 -22.08 5.87 -38.52
CA GLU A 135 -23.20 5.21 -39.21
C GLU A 135 -23.83 4.10 -38.35
N ASP A 136 -23.01 3.26 -37.70
CA ASP A 136 -23.52 2.18 -36.84
C ASP A 136 -24.21 2.72 -35.59
N VAL A 137 -23.63 3.78 -34.99
CA VAL A 137 -24.23 4.47 -33.84
C VAL A 137 -25.56 5.13 -34.22
N LEU A 138 -25.63 5.74 -35.42
CA LEU A 138 -26.86 6.36 -35.95
C LEU A 138 -27.94 5.31 -36.26
N ASN A 139 -27.58 4.20 -36.93
CA ASN A 139 -28.51 3.11 -37.25
C ASN A 139 -29.09 2.48 -35.98
N ARG A 140 -28.26 2.25 -34.96
CA ARG A 140 -28.69 1.74 -33.65
C ARG A 140 -29.63 2.74 -32.95
N ALA A 141 -29.33 4.03 -33.02
CA ALA A 141 -30.18 5.08 -32.45
C ALA A 141 -31.54 5.20 -33.17
N GLU A 142 -31.58 5.11 -34.50
CA GLU A 142 -32.83 5.08 -35.28
C GLU A 142 -33.65 3.82 -34.98
N ALA A 143 -33.01 2.66 -34.87
CA ALA A 143 -33.68 1.42 -34.46
C ALA A 143 -34.35 1.56 -33.08
N LEU A 144 -33.64 2.13 -32.09
CA LEU A 144 -34.19 2.41 -30.76
C LEU A 144 -35.35 3.42 -30.80
N ARG A 145 -35.27 4.46 -31.63
CA ARG A 145 -36.37 5.43 -31.84
C ARG A 145 -37.59 4.80 -32.50
N ASN A 146 -37.40 3.90 -33.45
CA ASN A 146 -38.49 3.21 -34.12
C ASN A 146 -39.16 2.19 -33.19
N GLN A 147 -38.37 1.48 -32.36
CA GLN A 147 -38.89 0.59 -31.32
C GLN A 147 -39.77 1.33 -30.33
N SER A 148 -39.32 2.47 -29.79
CA SER A 148 -40.11 3.25 -28.84
C SER A 148 -41.40 3.81 -29.44
N ARG A 149 -41.40 4.19 -30.72
CA ARG A 149 -42.61 4.60 -31.46
C ARG A 149 -43.60 3.45 -31.68
N SER A 150 -43.12 2.22 -31.87
CA SER A 150 -43.99 1.07 -32.14
C SER A 150 -44.61 0.45 -30.87
N GLY A 151 -44.15 0.83 -29.68
CA GLY A 151 -44.64 0.31 -28.40
C GLY A 151 -44.26 -1.16 -28.12
N ILE A 152 -43.34 -1.73 -28.90
CA ILE A 152 -42.90 -3.13 -28.75
C ILE A 152 -41.81 -3.19 -27.68
N ILE A 153 -42.13 -3.78 -26.53
CA ILE A 153 -41.14 -4.17 -25.51
C ILE A 153 -40.62 -5.55 -25.94
N PRO A 154 -39.33 -5.71 -26.28
CA PRO A 154 -38.80 -7.05 -26.53
C PRO A 154 -38.90 -7.85 -25.23
N ALA A 155 -39.62 -8.97 -25.27
CA ALA A 155 -39.58 -9.97 -24.20
C ALA A 155 -38.15 -10.53 -24.17
N GLY A 156 -37.41 -10.17 -23.12
CA GLY A 156 -36.07 -10.70 -22.84
C GLY A 156 -36.09 -12.15 -22.40
#